data_AF-A0A1B6YJK5-F1
#
_entry.id   AF-A0A1B6YJK5-F1
#
_cell.length_a   1.000
_cell.length_b   1.000
_cell.length_c   1.000
_cell.angle_alpha   90.00
_cell.angle_beta   90.00
_cell.angle_gamma   90.00
#
_symmetry.space_group_name_H-M   'P 1'
#
loop_
_entity.id
_entity.type
_entity.pdbx_description
1 polymer ?
#
loop_
_entity_poly.entity_id
_entity_poly.type
_entity_poly.pdbx_seq_one_letter_code
_entity_poly.pdbx_strand_id
1 'polypeptide(L)'
;MIIHRFRDVPDFPFARYYEDPAQFIQAQRYWLALLRETEGFDEALWHPTPRTENLADDMYLGKVLDLVAPPITKAMSIQTFSLEGDINMALHENGPMDPVDVPRSLDPVQRAAIIAGTPEDKLYRDTIAHHAPLMAWVEKTTIWHAEAGHAAGGAEVAVERLILTSTISEVCEPLARQALALFLQDGPAAERVNAAFP
;
A
#
# COMPACT_ATOMS: atom_id res chain seq x y z
N MET A 1 1.70 19.04 -11.45
CA MET A 1 1.64 17.63 -11.02
C MET A 1 3.01 17.21 -10.56
N ILE A 2 3.08 16.47 -9.45
CA ILE A 2 4.33 15.97 -8.87
C ILE A 2 5.06 15.08 -9.87
N ILE A 3 4.34 14.31 -10.68
CA ILE A 3 4.86 13.40 -11.70
C ILE A 3 5.89 14.06 -12.61
N HIS A 4 5.70 15.32 -13.00
CA HIS A 4 6.65 16.02 -13.87
C HIS A 4 8.03 16.21 -13.25
N ARG A 5 8.13 16.22 -11.91
CA ARG A 5 9.43 16.32 -11.21
C ARG A 5 10.19 15.00 -11.17
N PHE A 6 9.50 13.89 -11.41
CA PHE A 6 10.06 12.55 -11.32
C PHE A 6 10.25 11.89 -12.69
N ARG A 7 9.70 12.45 -13.78
CA ARG A 7 9.80 11.89 -15.14
C ARG A 7 11.24 11.61 -15.60
N ASP A 8 12.19 12.43 -15.16
CA ASP A 8 13.61 12.28 -15.53
C ASP A 8 14.42 11.41 -14.54
N VAL A 9 13.77 10.89 -13.49
CA VAL A 9 14.41 9.96 -12.54
C VAL A 9 14.54 8.59 -13.23
N PRO A 10 15.71 7.93 -13.15
CA PRO A 10 15.89 6.59 -13.70
C PRO A 10 14.78 5.62 -13.26
N ASP A 11 14.36 4.78 -14.19
CA ASP A 11 13.36 3.72 -13.99
C ASP A 11 11.95 4.20 -13.61
N PHE A 12 11.65 5.50 -13.75
CA PHE A 12 10.29 6.03 -13.66
C PHE A 12 9.35 5.27 -14.63
N PRO A 13 8.14 4.82 -14.22
CA PRO A 13 7.40 5.18 -13.00
C PRO A 13 7.64 4.27 -11.78
N PHE A 14 8.80 3.62 -11.69
CA PHE A 14 9.20 2.72 -10.61
C PHE A 14 8.35 1.44 -10.53
N ALA A 15 7.96 0.92 -11.70
CA ALA A 15 7.04 -0.22 -11.82
C ALA A 15 7.59 -1.52 -11.20
N ARG A 16 8.90 -1.62 -10.99
CA ARG A 16 9.57 -2.81 -10.45
C ARG A 16 10.09 -2.57 -9.02
N TYR A 17 9.35 -1.77 -8.24
CA TYR A 17 9.66 -1.46 -6.84
C TYR A 17 9.81 -2.70 -5.95
N TYR A 18 9.21 -3.84 -6.31
CA TYR A 18 9.22 -5.08 -5.54
C TYR A 18 10.55 -5.85 -5.64
N GLU A 19 11.38 -5.56 -6.65
CA GLU A 19 12.66 -6.24 -6.89
C GLU A 19 13.88 -5.33 -6.68
N ASP A 20 13.69 -4.01 -6.79
CA ASP A 20 14.76 -3.02 -6.72
C ASP A 20 14.50 -2.01 -5.58
N PRO A 21 15.30 -2.05 -4.50
CA PRO A 21 15.19 -1.08 -3.40
C PRO A 21 15.34 0.37 -3.86
N ALA A 22 16.10 0.64 -4.91
CA ALA A 22 16.27 1.99 -5.43
C ALA A 22 14.96 2.53 -6.01
N GLN A 23 14.25 1.74 -6.82
CA GLN A 23 12.92 2.08 -7.33
C GLN A 23 11.91 2.26 -6.19
N PHE A 24 11.91 1.37 -5.18
CA PHE A 24 11.04 1.50 -4.02
C PHE A 24 11.25 2.81 -3.26
N ILE A 25 12.51 3.20 -3.01
CA ILE A 25 12.85 4.47 -2.35
C ILE A 25 12.38 5.66 -3.20
N GLN A 26 12.50 5.61 -4.52
CA GLN A 26 12.02 6.68 -5.38
C GLN A 26 10.49 6.77 -5.41
N ALA A 27 9.79 5.63 -5.41
CA ALA A 27 8.34 5.60 -5.24
C ALA A 27 7.93 6.23 -3.89
N GLN A 28 8.61 5.87 -2.80
CA GLN A 28 8.36 6.49 -1.49
C GLN A 28 8.56 8.01 -1.51
N ARG A 29 9.63 8.51 -2.16
CA ARG A 29 9.87 9.95 -2.31
C ARG A 29 8.78 10.63 -3.15
N TYR A 30 8.32 9.99 -4.21
CA TYR A 30 7.20 10.48 -5.01
C TYR A 30 5.94 10.64 -4.15
N TRP A 31 5.57 9.60 -3.41
CA TRP A 31 4.37 9.60 -2.57
C TRP A 31 4.45 10.62 -1.43
N LEU A 32 5.63 10.76 -0.79
CA LEU A 32 5.86 11.78 0.22
C LEU A 32 5.75 13.20 -0.35
N ALA A 33 6.26 13.43 -1.56
CA ALA A 33 6.13 14.72 -2.24
C ALA A 33 4.67 15.03 -2.61
N LEU A 34 3.90 14.04 -3.07
CA LEU A 34 2.47 14.20 -3.34
C LEU A 34 1.69 14.55 -2.08
N LEU A 35 1.95 13.83 -0.98
CA LEU A 35 1.30 14.06 0.30
C LEU A 35 1.59 15.47 0.84
N ARG A 36 2.86 15.89 0.85
CA ARG A 36 3.28 17.23 1.30
C ARG A 36 2.66 18.37 0.51
N GLU A 37 2.29 18.14 -0.75
CA GLU A 37 1.60 19.13 -1.58
C GLU A 37 0.07 19.02 -1.54
N THR A 38 -0.47 18.07 -0.80
CA THR A 38 -1.92 17.91 -0.68
C THR A 38 -2.46 18.87 0.37
N GLU A 39 -3.50 19.62 0.01
CA GLU A 39 -4.18 20.54 0.92
C GLU A 39 -4.68 19.81 2.17
N GLY A 40 -4.47 20.43 3.34
CA GLY A 40 -4.84 19.86 4.64
C GLY A 40 -3.77 18.95 5.26
N PHE A 41 -2.67 18.64 4.57
CA PHE A 41 -1.56 17.89 5.17
C PHE A 41 -0.70 18.82 6.06
N ASP A 42 -0.59 18.48 7.35
CA ASP A 42 0.32 19.11 8.31
C ASP A 42 1.36 18.10 8.79
N GLU A 43 2.58 18.20 8.29
CA GLU A 43 3.68 17.27 8.59
C GLU A 43 3.97 17.14 10.11
N ALA A 44 3.65 18.16 10.91
CA ALA A 44 3.86 18.10 12.35
C ALA A 44 2.89 17.15 13.08
N LEU A 45 1.73 16.85 12.48
CA LEU A 45 0.70 15.97 13.06
C LEU A 45 0.89 14.50 12.71
N TRP A 46 1.60 14.21 11.62
CA TRP A 46 1.73 12.86 11.07
C TRP A 46 3.07 12.24 11.44
N HIS A 47 3.02 11.01 11.95
CA HIS A 47 4.21 10.26 12.33
C HIS A 47 4.17 8.86 11.72
N PRO A 48 5.33 8.25 11.41
CA PRO A 48 5.38 6.85 11.02
C PRO A 48 4.71 5.95 12.07
N THR A 49 3.91 4.99 11.62
CA THR A 49 3.31 3.97 12.49
C THR A 49 4.42 3.18 13.20
N PRO A 50 4.43 3.08 14.55
CA PRO A 50 5.42 2.29 15.26
C PRO A 50 5.28 0.80 14.93
N ARG A 51 6.24 0.24 14.19
CA ARG A 51 6.30 -1.19 13.86
C ARG A 51 7.73 -1.64 13.63
N THR A 52 7.95 -2.95 13.65
CA THR A 52 9.20 -3.53 13.14
C THR A 52 9.30 -3.27 11.64
N GLU A 53 10.40 -2.65 11.21
CA GLU A 53 10.67 -2.43 9.79
C GLU A 53 11.00 -3.76 9.11
N ASN A 54 10.28 -4.08 8.02
CA ASN A 54 10.60 -5.20 7.14
C ASN A 54 10.54 -4.71 5.70
N LEU A 55 11.71 -4.29 5.20
CA LEU A 55 11.83 -3.74 3.85
C LEU A 55 11.39 -4.76 2.77
N ALA A 56 11.64 -6.05 2.97
CA ALA A 56 11.24 -7.06 2.01
C ALA A 56 9.71 -7.15 1.89
N ASP A 57 9.00 -7.18 3.02
CA ASP A 57 7.53 -7.17 3.03
C ASP A 57 6.98 -5.85 2.49
N ASP A 58 7.60 -4.72 2.84
CA ASP A 58 7.15 -3.40 2.38
C ASP A 58 7.34 -3.24 0.86
N MET A 59 8.45 -3.72 0.32
CA MET A 59 8.69 -3.78 -1.13
C MET A 59 7.71 -4.73 -1.82
N TYR A 60 7.49 -5.91 -1.24
CA TYR A 60 6.56 -6.91 -1.77
C TYR A 60 5.13 -6.36 -1.86
N LEU A 61 4.66 -5.68 -0.81
CA LEU A 61 3.32 -5.07 -0.73
C LEU A 61 3.22 -3.68 -1.37
N GLY A 62 4.34 -3.11 -1.83
CA GLY A 62 4.42 -1.73 -2.31
C GLY A 62 4.13 -0.67 -1.24
N LYS A 63 4.23 -1.01 0.06
CA LYS A 63 3.86 -0.14 1.18
C LYS A 63 4.88 0.98 1.40
N VAL A 64 4.67 2.11 0.75
CA VAL A 64 5.61 3.24 0.75
C VAL A 64 5.45 4.19 1.94
N LEU A 65 4.23 4.39 2.45
CA LEU A 65 3.98 5.26 3.61
C LEU A 65 2.95 4.60 4.53
N ASP A 66 3.23 4.64 5.82
CA ASP A 66 2.34 4.17 6.88
C ASP A 66 2.42 5.17 8.02
N LEU A 67 1.40 6.01 8.13
CA LEU A 67 1.40 7.18 8.99
C LEU A 67 0.17 7.17 9.91
N VAL A 68 0.36 7.72 11.10
CA VAL A 68 -0.69 7.96 12.09
C VAL A 68 -0.66 9.40 12.55
N ALA A 69 -1.84 9.95 12.79
CA ALA A 69 -2.05 11.27 13.41
C ALA A 69 -3.07 11.15 14.55
N PRO A 70 -2.62 10.70 15.73
CA PRO A 70 -3.48 10.50 16.90
C PRO A 70 -4.34 11.72 17.29
N PRO A 71 -3.83 12.98 17.25
CA PRO A 71 -4.63 14.16 17.61
C PRO A 71 -5.89 14.37 16.77
N ILE A 72 -5.91 13.85 15.55
CA ILE A 72 -7.05 13.94 14.63
C ILE A 72 -7.68 12.57 14.35
N THR A 73 -7.32 11.53 15.12
CA THR A 73 -7.87 10.17 15.04
C THR A 73 -7.82 9.56 13.64
N LYS A 74 -6.71 9.77 12.92
CA LYS A 74 -6.53 9.28 11.54
C LYS A 74 -5.26 8.45 11.37
N ALA A 75 -5.32 7.54 10.41
CA ALA A 75 -4.19 6.76 9.93
C ALA A 75 -4.21 6.67 8.40
N MET A 76 -3.08 6.40 7.77
CA MET A 76 -3.02 6.22 6.32
C MET A 76 -1.95 5.20 5.96
N SER A 77 -2.33 4.27 5.09
CA SER A 77 -1.45 3.32 4.44
C SER A 77 -1.48 3.60 2.94
N ILE A 78 -0.37 4.12 2.41
CA ILE A 78 -0.19 4.37 0.98
C ILE A 78 0.69 3.27 0.40
N GLN A 79 0.18 2.66 -0.66
CA GLN A 79 0.86 1.63 -1.43
C GLN A 79 1.08 2.13 -2.86
N THR A 80 2.34 2.08 -3.30
CA THR A 80 2.67 2.21 -4.71
C THR A 80 2.29 0.93 -5.42
N PHE A 81 1.81 1.06 -6.65
CA PHE A 81 1.25 -0.07 -7.39
C PHE A 81 1.70 -0.08 -8.84
N SER A 82 1.72 -1.26 -9.46
CA SER A 82 2.02 -1.45 -10.88
C SER A 82 1.47 -2.79 -11.33
N LEU A 83 1.21 -2.94 -12.63
CA LEU A 83 0.77 -4.22 -13.19
C LEU A 83 1.84 -5.30 -13.02
N GLU A 84 3.11 -4.92 -13.16
CA GLU A 84 4.26 -5.80 -12.94
C GLU A 84 4.33 -6.29 -11.48
N GLY A 85 4.08 -5.40 -10.52
CA GLY A 85 4.00 -5.76 -9.10
C GLY A 85 2.86 -6.73 -8.80
N ASP A 86 1.69 -6.48 -9.40
CA ASP A 86 0.53 -7.35 -9.27
C ASP A 86 0.75 -8.75 -9.84
N ILE A 87 1.38 -8.83 -11.01
CA ILE A 87 1.75 -10.10 -11.63
C ILE A 87 2.76 -10.82 -10.75
N ASN A 88 3.78 -10.12 -10.25
CA ASN A 88 4.78 -10.70 -9.35
C ASN A 88 4.13 -11.27 -8.07
N MET A 89 3.22 -10.51 -7.45
CA MET A 89 2.47 -10.95 -6.26
C MET A 89 1.60 -12.18 -6.58
N ALA A 90 0.86 -12.16 -7.69
CA ALA A 90 0.02 -13.28 -8.10
C ALA A 90 0.84 -14.56 -8.36
N LEU A 91 2.01 -14.44 -9.01
CA LEU A 91 2.94 -15.54 -9.24
C LEU A 91 3.55 -16.05 -7.92
N HIS A 92 3.91 -15.16 -7.01
CA HIS A 92 4.49 -15.54 -5.73
C HIS A 92 3.49 -16.30 -4.84
N GLU A 93 2.24 -15.86 -4.80
CA GLU A 93 1.22 -16.44 -3.91
C GLU A 93 0.55 -17.69 -4.48
N ASN A 94 0.40 -17.74 -5.81
CA ASN A 94 -0.45 -18.74 -6.47
C ASN A 94 0.28 -19.53 -7.57
N GLY A 95 1.52 -19.17 -7.92
CA GLY A 95 2.30 -19.88 -8.93
C GLY A 95 2.82 -21.24 -8.47
N PRO A 96 3.47 -21.99 -9.36
CA PRO A 96 4.09 -23.26 -9.01
C PRO A 96 5.16 -23.10 -7.92
N MET A 97 5.19 -24.01 -6.94
CA MET A 97 6.17 -24.02 -5.86
C MET A 97 7.15 -25.18 -6.00
N ASP A 98 8.40 -24.98 -5.58
CA ASP A 98 9.37 -26.07 -5.52
C ASP A 98 8.88 -27.13 -4.50
N PRO A 99 8.80 -28.42 -4.87
CA PRO A 99 8.44 -29.49 -3.95
C PRO A 99 9.23 -29.52 -2.63
N VAL A 100 10.44 -28.97 -2.59
CA VAL A 100 11.26 -28.90 -1.35
C VAL A 100 10.70 -27.91 -0.33
N ASP A 101 10.02 -26.85 -0.79
CA ASP A 101 9.45 -25.79 0.03
C ASP A 101 8.04 -26.15 0.54
N VAL A 102 7.43 -27.21 -0.02
CA VAL A 102 6.09 -27.67 0.37
C VAL A 102 6.16 -28.81 1.39
N PRO A 103 5.62 -28.62 2.62
CA PRO A 103 5.69 -29.62 3.69
C PRO A 103 5.17 -30.99 3.27
N ARG A 104 5.97 -32.04 3.51
CA ARG A 104 5.62 -33.43 3.17
C ARG A 104 4.49 -34.00 4.04
N SER A 105 4.16 -33.34 5.14
CA SER A 105 3.08 -33.72 6.06
C SER A 105 1.68 -33.38 5.54
N LEU A 106 1.58 -32.59 4.47
CA LEU A 106 0.30 -32.27 3.83
C LEU A 106 -0.28 -33.50 3.14
N ASP A 107 -1.60 -33.52 3.00
CA ASP A 107 -2.30 -34.52 2.19
C ASP A 107 -1.69 -34.56 0.76
N PRO A 108 -1.42 -35.74 0.19
CA PRO A 108 -0.75 -35.85 -1.12
C PRO A 108 -1.48 -35.11 -2.25
N VAL A 109 -2.82 -35.05 -2.23
CA VAL A 109 -3.60 -34.35 -3.26
C VAL A 109 -3.45 -32.84 -3.08
N GLN A 110 -3.58 -32.34 -1.86
CA GLN A 110 -3.36 -30.93 -1.54
C GLN A 110 -1.93 -30.48 -1.87
N ARG A 111 -0.93 -31.30 -1.50
CA ARG A 111 0.47 -31.03 -1.78
C ARG A 111 0.75 -30.97 -3.28
N ALA A 112 0.19 -31.89 -4.05
CA ALA A 112 0.32 -31.88 -5.51
C ALA A 112 -0.31 -30.63 -6.14
N ALA A 113 -1.45 -30.17 -5.61
CA ALA A 113 -2.10 -28.95 -6.08
C ALA A 113 -1.27 -27.69 -5.80
N ILE A 114 -0.69 -27.56 -4.60
CA ILE A 114 0.19 -26.42 -4.24
C ILE A 114 1.44 -26.40 -5.11
N ILE A 115 2.09 -27.55 -5.30
CA ILE A 115 3.28 -27.66 -6.16
C ILE A 115 2.96 -27.28 -7.61
N ALA A 116 1.83 -27.77 -8.14
CA ALA A 116 1.41 -27.44 -9.49
C ALA A 116 1.10 -25.94 -9.63
N GLY A 117 0.53 -25.33 -8.59
CA GLY A 117 0.08 -23.94 -8.60
C GLY A 117 -0.96 -23.66 -9.68
N THR A 118 -1.27 -22.39 -9.84
CA THR A 118 -2.01 -21.89 -11.00
C THR A 118 -1.00 -21.64 -12.14
N PRO A 119 -1.28 -22.11 -13.37
CA PRO A 119 -0.41 -21.83 -14.52
C PRO A 119 -0.14 -20.34 -14.69
N GLU A 120 1.11 -20.00 -14.97
CA GLU A 120 1.55 -18.61 -15.09
C GLU A 120 0.70 -17.85 -16.13
N ASP A 121 0.49 -18.41 -17.32
CA ASP A 121 -0.31 -17.76 -18.38
C ASP A 121 -1.73 -17.40 -17.93
N LYS A 122 -2.32 -18.21 -17.05
CA LYS A 122 -3.61 -17.91 -16.43
C LYS A 122 -3.49 -16.78 -15.42
N LEU A 123 -2.51 -16.82 -14.52
CA LEU A 123 -2.27 -15.72 -13.56
C LEU A 123 -2.03 -14.39 -14.28
N TYR A 124 -1.20 -14.37 -15.32
CA TYR A 124 -0.98 -13.17 -16.14
C TYR A 124 -2.30 -12.62 -16.73
N ARG A 125 -3.11 -13.47 -17.37
CA ARG A 125 -4.39 -13.04 -17.95
C ARG A 125 -5.37 -12.53 -16.89
N ASP A 126 -5.52 -13.28 -15.80
CA ASP A 126 -6.46 -12.96 -14.74
C ASP A 126 -6.05 -11.66 -14.04
N THR A 127 -4.75 -11.47 -13.74
CA THR A 127 -4.24 -10.24 -13.15
C THR A 127 -4.44 -9.04 -14.08
N ILE A 128 -4.11 -9.14 -15.37
CA ILE A 128 -4.35 -8.05 -16.34
C ILE A 128 -5.83 -7.67 -16.39
N ALA A 129 -6.73 -8.66 -16.36
CA ALA A 129 -8.17 -8.43 -16.44
C ALA A 129 -8.75 -7.73 -15.20
N HIS A 130 -8.14 -7.93 -14.04
CA HIS A 130 -8.63 -7.39 -12.76
C HIS A 130 -7.75 -6.28 -12.18
N HIS A 131 -6.67 -5.90 -12.85
CA HIS A 131 -5.77 -4.85 -12.39
C HIS A 131 -6.53 -3.52 -12.21
N ALA A 132 -6.60 -3.06 -10.96
CA ALA A 132 -7.17 -1.79 -10.59
C ALA A 132 -6.02 -0.79 -10.31
N PRO A 133 -5.69 0.12 -11.23
CA PRO A 133 -4.53 1.00 -11.09
C PRO A 133 -4.69 2.05 -9.97
N LEU A 134 -5.90 2.17 -9.40
CA LEU A 134 -6.16 2.98 -8.22
C LEU A 134 -7.31 2.37 -7.42
N MET A 135 -7.11 2.25 -6.12
CA MET A 135 -8.13 1.94 -5.13
C MET A 135 -7.92 2.86 -3.93
N ALA A 136 -9.00 3.43 -3.42
CA ALA A 136 -8.95 4.27 -2.24
C ALA A 136 -10.21 4.01 -1.40
N TRP A 137 -10.04 3.67 -0.14
CA TRP A 137 -11.16 3.59 0.80
C TRP A 137 -10.68 3.93 2.20
N VAL A 138 -11.63 4.23 3.07
CA VAL A 138 -11.40 4.48 4.48
C VAL A 138 -12.16 3.44 5.28
N GLU A 139 -11.43 2.77 6.15
CA GLU A 139 -11.97 1.84 7.12
C GLU A 139 -11.90 2.43 8.53
N LYS A 140 -12.73 1.90 9.43
CA LYS A 140 -12.67 2.21 10.86
C LYS A 140 -11.90 1.10 11.55
N THR A 141 -10.85 1.45 12.26
CA THR A 141 -9.97 0.49 12.94
C THR A 141 -9.50 1.05 14.27
N THR A 142 -8.73 0.26 15.00
CA THR A 142 -8.12 0.65 16.27
C THR A 142 -6.60 0.53 16.15
N ILE A 143 -5.88 1.55 16.58
CA ILE A 143 -4.41 1.55 16.63
C ILE A 143 -3.90 1.72 18.06
N TRP A 144 -2.70 1.22 18.33
CA TRP A 144 -2.01 1.50 19.57
C TRP A 144 -1.34 2.88 19.52
N HIS A 145 -1.68 3.76 20.45
CA HIS A 145 -1.03 5.05 20.65
C HIS A 145 -0.16 4.99 21.91
N ALA A 146 1.14 5.24 21.76
CA ALA A 146 2.05 5.32 22.89
C ALA A 146 1.77 6.60 23.70
N GLU A 147 1.48 6.44 24.99
CA GLU A 147 1.16 7.55 25.90
C GLU A 147 2.12 7.51 27.09
N ALA A 148 2.93 8.57 27.25
CA ALA A 148 3.87 8.67 28.34
C ALA A 148 3.13 8.71 29.69
N GLY A 149 3.47 7.79 30.59
CA GLY A 149 2.86 7.67 31.92
C GLY A 149 1.61 6.79 31.98
N HIS A 150 1.11 6.27 30.86
CA HIS A 150 0.07 5.26 30.88
C HIS A 150 0.62 3.93 31.41
N ALA A 151 -0.13 3.23 32.27
CA ALA A 151 0.35 2.04 32.98
C ALA A 151 0.77 0.88 32.04
N ALA A 152 0.14 0.81 30.85
CA ALA A 152 0.47 -0.16 29.82
C ALA A 152 1.45 0.37 28.75
N GLY A 153 1.95 1.62 28.88
CA GLY A 153 2.80 2.28 27.89
C GLY A 153 2.06 2.94 26.72
N GLY A 154 0.73 2.85 26.68
CA GLY A 154 -0.14 3.43 25.66
C GLY A 154 -1.59 2.98 25.78
N ALA A 155 -2.42 3.40 24.83
CA ALA A 155 -3.85 3.08 24.75
C ALA A 155 -4.28 2.74 23.32
N GLU A 156 -5.37 2.00 23.21
CA GLU A 156 -6.04 1.73 21.95
C GLU A 156 -6.93 2.92 21.56
N VAL A 157 -6.71 3.47 20.36
CA VAL A 157 -7.44 4.64 19.84
C VAL A 157 -8.15 4.24 18.56
N ALA A 158 -9.46 4.48 18.53
CA ALA A 158 -10.25 4.32 17.31
C ALA A 158 -9.86 5.39 16.29
N VAL A 159 -9.58 4.96 15.06
CA VAL A 159 -9.17 5.84 13.97
C VAL A 159 -9.87 5.50 12.67
N GLU A 160 -9.97 6.49 11.80
CA GLU A 160 -10.26 6.27 10.39
C GLU A 160 -8.94 6.09 9.63
N ARG A 161 -8.79 4.94 8.96
CA ARG A 161 -7.60 4.61 8.19
C ARG A 161 -7.88 4.68 6.69
N LEU A 162 -7.22 5.60 5.99
CA LEU A 162 -7.18 5.59 4.53
C LEU A 162 -6.27 4.46 4.06
N ILE A 163 -6.79 3.61 3.18
CA ILE A 163 -5.99 2.72 2.35
C ILE A 163 -6.00 3.30 0.95
N LEU A 164 -4.82 3.65 0.43
CA LEU A 164 -4.64 4.18 -0.91
C LEU A 164 -3.61 3.33 -1.65
N THR A 165 -4.06 2.60 -2.65
CA THR A 165 -3.22 1.82 -3.55
C THR A 165 -3.29 2.45 -4.93
N SER A 166 -2.16 2.84 -5.51
CA SER A 166 -2.20 3.55 -6.79
C SER A 166 -0.93 3.44 -7.60
N THR A 167 -1.12 3.34 -8.92
CA THR A 167 -0.06 3.44 -9.92
C THR A 167 0.42 4.89 -10.07
N ILE A 168 1.72 5.09 -10.14
CA ILE A 168 2.32 6.40 -10.43
C ILE A 168 2.11 6.70 -11.92
N SER A 169 1.04 7.44 -12.24
CA SER A 169 0.70 7.81 -13.62
C SER A 169 -0.03 9.15 -13.69
N GLU A 170 -0.09 9.74 -14.89
CA GLU A 170 -0.81 11.00 -15.13
C GLU A 170 -2.31 10.87 -14.93
N VAL A 171 -2.85 9.66 -15.09
CA VAL A 171 -4.27 9.35 -14.89
C VAL A 171 -4.58 9.22 -13.40
N CYS A 172 -3.69 8.57 -12.65
CA CYS A 172 -3.94 8.24 -11.24
C CYS A 172 -3.52 9.35 -10.27
N GLU A 173 -2.50 10.18 -10.56
CA GLU A 173 -2.06 11.23 -9.63
C GLU A 173 -3.21 12.18 -9.22
N PRO A 174 -4.05 12.71 -10.15
CA PRO A 174 -5.14 13.59 -9.77
C PRO A 174 -6.16 12.92 -8.84
N LEU A 175 -6.45 11.64 -9.08
CA LEU A 175 -7.39 10.85 -8.29
C LEU A 175 -6.82 10.52 -6.90
N ALA A 176 -5.54 10.13 -6.83
CA ALA A 176 -4.85 9.89 -5.57
C ALA A 176 -4.79 11.17 -4.72
N ARG A 177 -4.50 12.32 -5.35
CA ARG A 177 -4.54 13.64 -4.70
C ARG A 177 -5.94 13.98 -4.20
N GLN A 178 -6.98 13.68 -4.97
CA GLN A 178 -8.38 13.88 -4.54
C GLN A 178 -8.72 13.02 -3.32
N ALA A 179 -8.36 11.73 -3.33
CA ALA A 179 -8.57 10.84 -2.19
C ALA A 179 -7.88 11.36 -0.92
N LEU A 180 -6.61 11.77 -1.04
CA LEU A 180 -5.85 12.36 0.05
C LEU A 180 -6.50 13.66 0.56
N ALA A 181 -6.91 14.57 -0.33
CA ALA A 181 -7.56 15.82 0.06
C ALA A 181 -8.90 15.59 0.79
N LEU A 182 -9.74 14.68 0.29
CA LEU A 182 -11.01 14.31 0.94
C LEU A 182 -10.78 13.68 2.32
N PHE A 183 -9.73 12.86 2.43
CA PHE A 183 -9.35 12.23 3.69
C PHE A 183 -8.79 13.23 4.69
N LEU A 184 -8.00 14.21 4.26
CA LEU A 184 -7.35 15.19 5.13
C LEU A 184 -8.30 16.26 5.67
N GLN A 185 -9.44 16.50 5.03
CA GLN A 185 -10.48 17.41 5.54
C GLN A 185 -10.96 17.06 6.96
N ASP A 186 -11.35 18.08 7.72
CA ASP A 186 -11.88 17.92 9.07
C ASP A 186 -13.12 17.01 9.13
N GLY A 187 -13.28 16.34 10.27
CA GLY A 187 -14.41 15.44 10.52
C GLY A 187 -14.30 14.08 9.81
N PRO A 188 -15.38 13.27 9.86
CA PRO A 188 -15.40 11.89 9.38
C PRO A 188 -15.11 11.77 7.88
N ALA A 189 -14.06 11.04 7.54
CA ALA A 189 -13.60 10.85 6.17
C ALA A 189 -14.25 9.64 5.48
N ALA A 190 -14.72 8.64 6.23
CA ALA A 190 -15.20 7.39 5.64
C ALA A 190 -16.32 7.58 4.61
N GLU A 191 -17.34 8.37 4.97
CA GLU A 191 -18.46 8.66 4.08
C GLU A 191 -18.03 9.43 2.82
N ARG A 192 -17.11 10.39 2.97
CA ARG A 192 -16.66 11.24 1.86
C ARG A 192 -15.78 10.48 0.86
N VAL A 193 -14.80 9.74 1.36
CA VAL A 193 -13.87 9.00 0.50
C VAL A 193 -14.57 7.83 -0.17
N ASN A 194 -15.30 7.01 0.60
CA ASN A 194 -15.93 5.79 0.06
C ASN A 194 -17.08 6.09 -0.90
N ALA A 195 -17.72 7.27 -0.80
CA ALA A 195 -18.70 7.71 -1.80
C ALA A 195 -18.04 8.18 -3.12
N ALA A 196 -16.82 8.71 -3.07
CA ALA A 196 -16.08 9.16 -4.24
C ALA A 196 -15.31 8.03 -4.95
N PHE A 197 -14.94 6.98 -4.20
CA PHE A 197 -14.16 5.83 -4.66
C PHE A 197 -14.86 4.52 -4.22
N PRO A 198 -15.90 4.07 -4.95
CA PRO A 198 -16.65 2.86 -4.64
C PRO A 198 -15.93 1.56 -5.09
#